data_AF-A0A2W5KAP5-F1
#
_entry.id   AF-A0A2W5KAP5-F1
#
_cell.length_a   1.000
_cell.length_b   1.000
_cell.length_c   1.000
_cell.angle_alpha   90.00
_cell.angle_beta   90.00
_cell.angle_gamma   90.00
#
_symmetry.space_group_name_H-M   'P 1'
#
loop_
_entity.id
_entity.type
_entity.pdbx_description
1 polymer ?
#
loop_
_entity_poly.entity_id
_entity_poly.type
_entity_poly.pdbx_seq_one_letter_code
_entity_poly.pdbx_strand_id
1 'polypeptide(L)'
;MARPSHPKKEVEEALRHAERQGWRIEVGGSHAWGRVYCPYNDQECRCGEFCITSVWSTPKNSDNHARALRRVVDNCTSHRRQRAADDNAQE
;
A
#
# COMPACT_ATOMS: atom_id res chain seq x y z
N MET A 1 -14.85 8.78 5.73
CA MET A 1 -14.04 10.01 5.86
C MET A 1 -12.82 9.84 4.98
N ALA A 2 -12.59 10.73 4.03
CA ALA A 2 -11.42 10.66 3.16
C ALA A 2 -10.16 10.94 3.98
N ARG A 3 -9.12 10.11 3.81
CA ARG A 3 -7.82 10.37 4.44
C ARG A 3 -7.30 11.76 4.01
N PRO A 4 -6.54 12.47 4.86
CA PRO A 4 -5.81 13.64 4.40
C PRO A 4 -4.87 13.25 3.26
N SER A 5 -4.56 14.22 2.38
CA SER A 5 -3.64 14.01 1.27
C SER A 5 -2.19 14.06 1.71
N HIS A 6 -1.34 13.22 1.11
CA HIS A 6 0.10 13.27 1.37
C HIS A 6 0.69 14.52 0.69
N PRO A 7 1.58 15.30 1.34
CA PRO A 7 2.15 16.52 0.78
C PRO A 7 2.98 16.30 -0.50
N LYS A 8 3.48 15.07 -0.69
CA LYS A 8 4.21 14.62 -1.89
C LYS A 8 3.29 13.89 -2.85
N LYS A 9 3.21 14.39 -4.08
CA LYS A 9 2.32 13.86 -5.13
C LYS A 9 2.68 12.43 -5.53
N GLU A 10 3.98 12.11 -5.63
CA GLU A 10 4.41 10.75 -5.99
C GLU A 10 3.91 9.71 -4.98
N VAL A 11 4.03 10.04 -3.68
CA VAL A 11 3.58 9.19 -2.58
C VAL A 11 2.06 9.10 -2.58
N GLU A 12 1.34 10.21 -2.74
CA GLU A 12 -0.13 10.22 -2.85
C GLU A 12 -0.61 9.30 -3.99
N GLU A 13 0.01 9.35 -5.17
CA GLU A 13 -0.36 8.44 -6.25
C GLU A 13 -0.12 6.96 -5.90
N ALA A 14 0.97 6.65 -5.19
CA ALA A 14 1.20 5.29 -4.70
C ALA A 14 0.14 4.86 -3.70
N LEU A 15 -0.30 5.76 -2.81
CA LEU A 15 -1.35 5.50 -1.83
C LEU A 15 -2.73 5.33 -2.50
N ARG A 16 -3.05 6.12 -3.53
CA ARG A 16 -4.26 5.94 -4.35
C ARG A 16 -4.23 4.62 -5.11
N HIS A 17 -3.06 4.23 -5.61
CA HIS A 17 -2.90 2.91 -6.22
C HIS A 17 -3.19 1.81 -5.19
N ALA A 18 -2.62 1.90 -3.99
CA ALA A 18 -2.90 0.94 -2.91
C ALA A 18 -4.40 0.85 -2.55
N GLU A 19 -5.10 1.98 -2.41
CA GLU A 19 -6.55 2.00 -2.15
C GLU A 19 -7.36 1.30 -3.24
N ARG A 20 -7.04 1.56 -4.52
CA ARG A 20 -7.72 0.89 -5.65
C ARG A 20 -7.54 -0.62 -5.63
N GLN A 21 -6.42 -1.07 -5.07
CA GLN A 21 -6.07 -2.48 -4.89
C GLN A 21 -6.64 -3.07 -3.58
N GLY A 22 -7.50 -2.33 -2.88
CA GLY A 22 -8.15 -2.77 -1.64
C GLY A 22 -7.29 -2.64 -0.38
N TRP A 23 -6.13 -1.97 -0.45
CA TRP A 23 -5.28 -1.78 0.73
C TRP A 23 -5.84 -0.71 1.66
N ARG A 24 -5.75 -0.96 2.96
CA ARG A 24 -6.24 -0.05 3.99
C ARG A 24 -5.15 0.94 4.37
N ILE A 25 -5.47 2.23 4.38
CA ILE A 25 -4.51 3.29 4.72
C ILE A 25 -4.99 4.03 5.95
N GLU A 26 -4.12 4.14 6.94
CA GLU A 26 -4.34 4.85 8.18
C GLU A 26 -3.34 5.99 8.27
N VAL A 27 -3.84 7.21 8.45
CA VAL A 27 -2.98 8.37 8.63
C VAL A 27 -2.84 8.64 10.12
N GLY A 28 -1.60 8.80 10.58
CA GLY A 28 -1.31 8.99 12.00
C GLY A 28 0.13 8.66 12.36
N GLY A 29 0.73 9.54 13.17
CA GLY A 29 2.10 9.39 13.69
C GLY A 29 2.82 10.73 13.83
N SER A 30 3.81 10.79 14.72
CA SER A 30 4.66 11.99 14.90
C SER A 30 5.78 12.07 13.85
N HIS A 31 6.33 10.93 13.43
CA HIS A 31 7.44 10.84 12.46
C HIS A 31 7.04 10.21 11.11
N ALA A 32 6.02 9.35 11.12
CA ALA A 32 5.42 8.78 9.92
C ALA A 32 4.14 9.55 9.60
N TRP A 33 3.89 9.78 8.32
CA TRP A 33 2.62 10.34 7.86
C TRP A 33 1.48 9.36 8.14
N GLY A 34 1.72 8.08 7.89
CA GLY A 34 0.73 7.04 8.08
C GLY A 34 1.27 5.64 7.83
N ARG A 35 0.37 4.67 7.75
CA ARG A 35 0.65 3.26 7.52
C ARG A 35 -0.33 2.68 6.49
N VAL A 36 0.19 1.81 5.65
CA VAL A 36 -0.58 1.03 4.68
C VAL A 36 -0.65 -0.41 5.19
N TYR A 37 -1.84 -0.96 5.30
CA TYR A 37 -2.14 -2.30 5.81
C TYR A 37 -2.67 -3.17 4.67
N CYS A 38 -2.13 -4.39 4.57
CA CYS A 38 -2.64 -5.40 3.65
C CYS A 38 -4.04 -5.88 4.09
N PRO A 39 -5.00 -6.02 3.16
CA PRO A 39 -6.35 -6.48 3.50
C PRO A 39 -6.42 -7.99 3.75
N TYR A 40 -5.44 -8.76 3.26
CA TYR A 40 -5.49 -10.23 3.29
C TYR A 40 -4.93 -10.84 4.58
N ASN A 41 -4.11 -10.07 5.33
CA ASN A 41 -3.48 -10.50 6.58
C ASN A 41 -2.91 -11.94 6.54
N ASP A 42 -2.32 -12.31 5.41
CA ASP A 42 -1.91 -13.68 5.10
C ASP A 42 -0.45 -13.90 5.51
N GLN A 43 -0.15 -15.07 6.09
CA GLN A 43 1.22 -15.42 6.50
C GLN A 43 2.18 -15.64 5.32
N GLU A 44 1.67 -15.93 4.13
CA GLU A 44 2.47 -15.97 2.90
C GLU A 44 2.76 -14.55 2.35
N CYS A 45 2.08 -13.50 2.85
CA CYS A 45 2.33 -12.10 2.50
C CYS A 45 3.65 -11.66 3.11
N ARG A 46 4.74 -11.77 2.33
CA ARG A 46 6.07 -11.27 2.68
C ARG A 46 6.56 -11.77 4.06
N CYS A 47 6.66 -13.10 4.19
CA CYS A 47 7.19 -13.81 5.36
C CYS A 47 6.39 -13.62 6.67
N GLY A 48 5.11 -13.31 6.57
CA GLY A 48 4.12 -13.62 7.62
C GLY A 48 4.18 -12.85 8.93
N GLU A 49 5.03 -11.83 9.03
CA GLU A 49 5.15 -11.06 10.26
C GLU A 49 4.38 -9.72 10.18
N PHE A 50 4.56 -8.88 9.14
CA PHE A 50 3.80 -7.62 9.02
C PHE A 50 3.72 -7.14 7.55
N CYS A 51 2.60 -7.41 6.87
CA CYS A 51 2.31 -6.82 5.57
C CYS A 51 1.79 -5.36 5.75
N ILE A 52 2.55 -4.57 6.52
CA ILE A 52 2.28 -3.18 6.89
C ILE A 52 3.48 -2.34 6.45
N THR A 53 3.24 -1.25 5.73
CA THR A 53 4.30 -0.32 5.31
C THR A 53 4.06 1.06 5.88
N SER A 54 5.04 1.58 6.62
CA SER A 54 5.04 2.97 7.10
C SER A 54 5.31 3.94 5.95
N VAL A 55 4.50 4.99 5.89
CA VAL A 55 4.60 6.10 4.93
C VAL A 55 5.27 7.26 5.64
N TRP A 56 6.40 7.73 5.12
CA TRP A 56 7.16 8.83 5.71
C TRP A 56 6.67 10.18 5.18
N SER A 57 6.47 11.17 6.06
CA SER A 57 6.09 12.55 5.65
C SER A 57 7.18 13.26 4.85
N THR A 58 8.44 13.03 5.21
CA THR A 58 9.62 13.71 4.66
C THR A 58 10.66 12.71 4.14
N PRO A 59 10.33 11.92 3.10
CA PRO A 59 11.29 11.01 2.51
C PRO A 59 12.36 11.82 1.75
N LYS A 60 13.63 11.44 1.90
CA LYS A 60 14.76 12.04 1.17
C LYS A 60 14.56 12.00 -0.35
N ASN A 61 13.87 10.95 -0.85
CA ASN A 61 13.46 10.82 -2.24
C ASN A 61 12.02 10.31 -2.30
N SER A 62 11.10 11.18 -2.72
CA SER A 62 9.65 10.91 -2.71
C SER A 62 9.23 9.90 -3.78
N ASP A 63 9.80 9.99 -4.98
CA ASP A 63 9.59 9.01 -6.07
C ASP A 63 10.04 7.60 -5.67
N ASN A 64 11.25 7.45 -5.10
CA ASN A 64 11.73 6.12 -4.71
C ASN A 64 10.87 5.51 -3.60
N HIS A 65 10.42 6.33 -2.64
CA HIS A 65 9.49 5.87 -1.60
C HIS A 65 8.14 5.45 -2.19
N ALA A 66 7.60 6.22 -3.14
CA ALA A 66 6.38 5.89 -3.86
C ALA A 66 6.50 4.57 -4.64
N ARG A 67 7.60 4.36 -5.36
CA ARG A 67 7.88 3.10 -6.06
C ARG A 67 7.99 1.93 -5.09
N ALA A 68 8.62 2.13 -3.95
CA ALA A 68 8.70 1.10 -2.91
C ALA A 68 7.30 0.70 -2.42
N LEU A 69 6.42 1.68 -2.12
CA LEU A 69 5.03 1.43 -1.73
C LEU A 69 4.26 0.66 -2.80
N ARG A 70 4.33 1.11 -4.07
CA ARG A 70 3.69 0.41 -5.21
C ARG A 70 4.20 -1.02 -5.34
N ARG A 71 5.51 -1.24 -5.18
CA ARG A 71 6.11 -2.57 -5.25
C ARG A 71 5.58 -3.50 -4.16
N VAL A 72 5.37 -3.00 -2.94
CA VAL A 72 4.77 -3.81 -1.86
C VAL A 72 3.36 -4.26 -2.22
N VAL A 73 2.55 -3.35 -2.77
CA VAL A 73 1.18 -3.63 -3.20
C VAL A 73 1.15 -4.66 -4.32
N ASP A 74 1.97 -4.44 -5.35
CA ASP A 74 2.00 -5.26 -6.56
C ASP A 74 2.60 -6.66 -6.33
N ASN A 75 3.64 -6.77 -5.49
CA ASN A 75 4.32 -8.04 -5.20
C ASN A 75 3.70 -8.82 -4.03
N CYS A 76 2.57 -8.37 -3.50
CA CYS A 76 1.86 -9.14 -2.48
C CYS A 76 1.26 -10.40 -3.12
N THR A 77 1.70 -11.58 -2.66
CA THR A 77 1.28 -12.88 -3.18
C THR A 77 -0.24 -13.06 -3.14
N SER A 78 -0.86 -12.77 -1.99
CA SER A 78 -2.32 -12.89 -1.82
C SER A 78 -3.07 -11.91 -2.71
N HIS A 79 -2.56 -10.69 -2.86
CA HIS A 79 -3.14 -9.69 -3.76
C HIS A 79 -3.04 -10.12 -5.23
N ARG A 80 -1.90 -10.71 -5.64
CA ARG A 80 -1.71 -11.25 -6.98
C ARG A 80 -2.65 -12.42 -7.27
N ARG A 81 -2.84 -13.31 -6.29
CA ARG A 81 -3.82 -14.41 -6.36
C ARG A 81 -5.25 -13.86 -6.50
N GLN A 82 -5.61 -12.82 -5.75
CA GLN A 82 -6.94 -12.21 -5.87
C GLN A 82 -7.18 -11.48 -7.19
N ARG A 83 -6.22 -10.72 -7.70
CA ARG A 83 -6.37 -10.10 -9.03
C ARG A 83 -6.53 -11.14 -10.14
N ALA A 84 -5.83 -12.28 -10.04
CA ALA A 84 -6.00 -13.38 -10.99
C ALA A 84 -7.39 -14.04 -10.87
N ALA A 85 -7.94 -14.13 -9.66
CA ALA A 85 -9.29 -14.66 -9.44
C ALA A 85 -10.40 -13.69 -9.90
N ASP A 86 -10.23 -12.39 -9.70
CA ASP A 86 -11.19 -11.36 -10.14
C ASP A 86 -11.27 -11.25 -11.68
N ASP A 87 -10.12 -11.35 -12.36
CA ASP A 87 -10.03 -11.37 -13.83
C ASP A 87 -10.74 -12.60 -14.44
N ASN A 88 -10.64 -13.76 -13.79
CA ASN A 88 -11.28 -14.99 -14.25
C ASN A 88 -12.80 -15.05 -13.96
N ALA A 89 -13.31 -14.22 -13.04
CA ALA A 89 -14.74 -14.18 -12.69
C ALA A 89 -15.59 -13.32 -13.65
N GLN A 90 -14.96 -12.63 -14.60
CA GLN A 90 -15.63 -11.80 -15.61
C GLN A 90 -15.80 -12.49 -16.97
N GLU A 91 -15.51 -13.80 -17.06
CA GLU A 91 -15.70 -14.63 -18.27
C GLU A 91 -17.11 -15.26 -18.34
#